data_AF-A0A2V9FNC4-F1
#
_entry.id   AF-A0A2V9FNC4-F1
#
_cell.length_a   1.000
_cell.length_b   1.000
_cell.length_c   1.000
_cell.angle_alpha   90.00
_cell.angle_beta   90.00
_cell.angle_gamma   90.00
#
_symmetry.space_group_name_H-M   'P 1'
#
loop_
_entity.id
_entity.type
_entity.pdbx_description
1 polymer ?
#
loop_
_entity_poly.entity_id
_entity_poly.type
_entity_poly.pdbx_seq_one_letter_code
_entity_poly.pdbx_strand_id
1 'polypeptide(L)'
;NFRTDLSEHANAQRPGYAMGHEPGLLLCTWPRGGKPTLPFVYCDEVWTGIEYQVASHLIAEGFVKEGLTIVKALRSRYDGRIRNPWNEYECGNYYARAMASYALLSALTGFRYSAAQRALWLGPQVSTRPFKTFFCTASGFGTIILDARTLRIQMLEGELLLEKLTLAEGTHARSFEWKTTVRPDAPAIKTL
;
A
#
# COMPACT_ATOMS: atom_id res chain seq x y z
N ASN A 1 -0.35 17.66 9.12
CA ASN A 1 -1.44 17.55 8.13
C ASN A 1 -2.53 16.58 8.53
N PHE A 2 -2.22 15.42 9.11
CA PHE A 2 -3.25 14.46 9.52
C PHE A 2 -4.15 15.04 10.62
N ARG A 3 -5.46 14.83 10.48
CA ARG A 3 -6.50 15.21 11.45
C ARG A 3 -7.36 13.98 11.74
N THR A 4 -7.67 13.75 13.01
CA THR A 4 -8.57 12.66 13.43
C THR A 4 -10.04 13.03 13.34
N ASP A 5 -10.33 14.33 13.20
CA ASP A 5 -11.66 14.91 13.17
C ASP A 5 -11.60 16.21 12.34
N LEU A 6 -12.59 16.44 11.47
CA LEU A 6 -12.69 17.57 10.56
C LEU A 6 -13.95 18.43 10.83
N SER A 7 -14.61 18.28 11.97
CA SER A 7 -15.86 18.98 12.32
C SER A 7 -15.67 20.50 12.36
N GLU A 8 -14.49 20.95 12.77
CA GLU A 8 -14.09 22.36 12.83
C GLU A 8 -13.23 22.78 11.61
N HIS A 9 -13.08 21.92 10.60
CA HIS A 9 -12.27 22.22 9.40
C HIS A 9 -13.14 22.72 8.25
N ALA A 10 -13.00 24.00 7.92
CA ALA A 10 -13.70 24.60 6.79
C ALA A 10 -13.05 24.20 5.44
N ASN A 11 -13.83 23.57 4.56
CA ASN A 11 -13.46 23.31 3.17
C ASN A 11 -14.55 23.86 2.24
N ALA A 12 -14.28 25.01 1.62
CA ALA A 12 -15.22 25.71 0.74
C ALA A 12 -15.32 25.12 -0.67
N GLN A 13 -14.55 24.07 -0.98
CA GLN A 13 -14.48 23.47 -2.30
C GLN A 13 -15.27 22.17 -2.33
N ARG A 14 -14.60 21.02 -2.15
CA ARG A 14 -15.25 19.71 -2.20
C ARG A 14 -15.14 19.03 -0.84
N PRO A 15 -15.98 19.43 0.14
CA PRO A 15 -15.97 18.83 1.48
C PRO A 15 -16.43 17.38 1.51
N GLY A 16 -17.12 16.89 0.47
CA GLY A 16 -17.64 15.51 0.44
C GLY A 16 -16.57 14.41 0.57
N TYR A 17 -15.30 14.71 0.26
CA TYR A 17 -14.21 13.72 0.38
C TYR A 17 -13.92 13.35 1.85
N ALA A 18 -13.98 14.32 2.75
CA ALA A 18 -13.92 14.11 4.20
C ALA A 18 -14.60 15.28 4.92
N MET A 19 -15.52 15.00 5.83
CA MET A 19 -16.28 16.04 6.55
C MET A 19 -16.75 15.58 7.93
N GLY A 20 -17.09 16.53 8.80
CA GLY A 20 -17.58 16.23 10.15
C GLY A 20 -16.53 15.47 10.96
N HIS A 21 -16.96 14.46 11.71
CA HIS A 21 -16.06 13.65 12.55
C HIS A 21 -15.15 12.68 11.78
N GLU A 22 -15.06 12.81 10.45
CA GLU A 22 -14.22 11.95 9.63
C GLU A 22 -12.74 12.34 9.75
N PRO A 23 -11.83 11.36 9.88
CA PRO A 23 -10.40 11.63 9.84
C PRO A 23 -9.94 11.85 8.40
N GLY A 24 -8.85 12.59 8.22
CA GLY A 24 -8.26 12.81 6.90
C GLY A 24 -6.88 13.46 6.92
N LEU A 25 -6.14 13.27 5.84
CA LEU A 25 -4.88 13.97 5.59
C LEU A 25 -5.11 15.19 4.70
N LEU A 26 -5.03 16.39 5.27
CA LEU A 26 -5.15 17.64 4.52
C LEU A 26 -3.95 17.84 3.59
N LEU A 27 -4.21 18.35 2.38
CA LEU A 27 -3.15 18.64 1.41
C LEU A 27 -2.12 19.63 1.93
N CYS A 28 -2.55 20.66 2.65
CA CYS A 28 -1.66 21.62 3.29
C CYS A 28 -2.22 22.09 4.63
N THR A 29 -1.33 22.32 5.59
CA THR A 29 -1.69 22.98 6.84
C THR A 29 -0.66 24.04 7.19
N TRP A 30 -1.09 25.04 7.95
CA TRP A 30 -0.24 26.08 8.51
C TRP A 30 -0.20 25.96 10.03
N PRO A 31 0.50 24.94 10.58
CA PRO A 31 0.44 24.63 12.01
C PRO A 31 1.04 25.74 12.89
N ARG A 32 1.88 26.61 12.31
CA ARG A 32 2.46 27.79 12.98
C ARG A 32 1.73 29.09 12.62
N GLY A 33 0.53 29.01 12.05
CA GLY A 33 -0.18 30.15 11.48
C GLY A 33 0.43 30.63 10.16
N GLY A 34 -0.02 31.79 9.67
CA GLY A 34 0.47 32.39 8.43
C GLY A 34 -0.11 31.79 7.16
N LYS A 35 -1.33 31.24 7.21
CA LYS A 35 -2.07 30.86 6.00
C LYS A 35 -2.27 32.10 5.13
N PRO A 36 -1.83 32.11 3.85
CA PRO A 36 -2.06 33.24 2.95
C PRO A 36 -3.56 33.55 2.83
N THR A 37 -3.91 34.81 2.60
CA THR A 37 -5.30 35.22 2.34
C THR A 37 -5.88 34.49 1.12
N LEU A 38 -5.04 34.21 0.13
CA LEU A 38 -5.35 33.40 -1.05
C LEU A 38 -4.35 32.23 -1.13
N PRO A 39 -4.59 31.12 -0.41
CA PRO A 39 -3.74 29.94 -0.50
C PRO A 39 -3.95 29.25 -1.86
N PHE A 40 -3.07 28.30 -2.20
CA PHE A 40 -3.26 27.53 -3.42
C PHE A 40 -4.59 26.74 -3.38
N VAL A 41 -5.19 26.56 -4.55
CA VAL A 41 -6.47 25.87 -4.73
C VAL A 41 -6.36 24.43 -4.22
N TYR A 42 -7.36 23.94 -3.48
CA TYR A 42 -7.42 22.58 -2.90
C TYR A 42 -6.60 22.36 -1.63
N CYS A 43 -5.89 23.36 -1.10
CA CYS A 43 -5.09 23.21 0.11
C CYS A 43 -5.87 22.64 1.32
N ASP A 44 -7.18 22.92 1.40
CA ASP A 44 -8.07 22.48 2.47
C ASP A 44 -8.78 21.14 2.18
N GLU A 45 -8.49 20.47 1.06
CA GLU A 45 -9.11 19.20 0.69
C GLU A 45 -8.32 17.99 1.25
N VAL A 46 -9.01 16.85 1.32
CA VAL A 46 -8.43 15.53 1.56
C VAL A 46 -8.56 14.70 0.29
N TRP A 47 -7.45 14.18 -0.23
CA TRP A 47 -7.43 13.37 -1.45
C TRP A 47 -6.96 11.95 -1.14
N THR A 48 -7.85 10.98 -1.37
CA THR A 48 -7.62 9.55 -1.16
C THR A 48 -6.34 9.07 -1.83
N GLY A 49 -6.09 9.48 -3.08
CA GLY A 49 -4.88 9.06 -3.79
C GLY A 49 -3.59 9.58 -3.18
N ILE A 50 -3.60 10.82 -2.65
CA ILE A 50 -2.43 11.40 -1.96
C ILE A 50 -2.23 10.74 -0.59
N GLU A 51 -3.30 10.40 0.11
CA GLU A 51 -3.23 9.63 1.36
C GLU A 51 -2.56 8.27 1.16
N TYR A 52 -2.94 7.52 0.12
CA TYR A 52 -2.26 6.26 -0.20
C TYR A 52 -0.80 6.46 -0.60
N GLN A 53 -0.49 7.52 -1.35
CA GLN A 53 0.89 7.86 -1.70
C GLN A 53 1.73 8.17 -0.45
N VAL A 54 1.24 9.03 0.44
CA VAL A 54 1.93 9.38 1.70
C VAL A 54 2.06 8.16 2.59
N ALA A 55 1.01 7.34 2.72
CA ALA A 55 1.05 6.13 3.53
C ALA A 55 2.07 5.10 3.01
N SER A 56 2.07 4.82 1.71
CA SER A 56 3.03 3.89 1.10
C SER A 56 4.47 4.39 1.21
N HIS A 57 4.69 5.70 1.08
CA HIS A 57 6.03 6.27 1.27
C HIS A 57 6.48 6.21 2.74
N LEU A 58 5.60 6.53 3.70
CA LEU A 58 5.90 6.35 5.13
C LEU A 58 6.30 4.92 5.45
N ILE A 59 5.56 3.93 4.93
CA ILE A 59 5.88 2.52 5.12
C ILE A 59 7.24 2.17 4.51
N ALA A 60 7.56 2.68 3.31
CA ALA A 60 8.85 2.46 2.67
C ALA A 60 10.03 3.05 3.46
N GLU A 61 9.80 4.16 4.17
CA GLU A 61 10.78 4.82 5.06
C GLU A 61 10.78 4.23 6.49
N GLY A 62 10.04 3.16 6.76
CA GLY A 62 10.01 2.47 8.06
C GLY A 62 8.96 2.98 9.05
N PHE A 63 8.17 4.00 8.71
CA PHE A 63 7.05 4.52 9.50
C PHE A 63 5.76 3.71 9.28
N VAL A 64 5.84 2.40 9.54
CA VAL A 64 4.77 1.44 9.22
C VAL A 64 3.47 1.77 9.96
N LYS A 65 3.57 2.12 11.25
CA LYS A 65 2.39 2.40 12.09
C LYS A 65 1.66 3.65 11.61
N GLU A 66 2.40 4.69 11.27
CA GLU A 66 1.88 5.98 10.78
C GLU A 66 1.20 5.79 9.43
N GLY A 67 1.85 5.07 8.50
CA GLY A 67 1.27 4.76 7.20
C GLY A 67 -0.04 3.96 7.31
N LEU A 68 -0.06 2.90 8.15
CA LEU A 68 -1.27 2.12 8.39
C LEU A 68 -2.37 2.92 9.11
N THR A 69 -2.00 3.89 9.94
CA THR A 69 -2.97 4.80 10.59
C THR A 69 -3.70 5.65 9.55
N ILE A 70 -2.97 6.20 8.57
CA ILE A 70 -3.56 6.96 7.45
C ILE A 70 -4.47 6.06 6.61
N VAL A 71 -4.01 4.85 6.25
CA VAL A 71 -4.83 3.89 5.48
C VAL A 71 -6.12 3.55 6.22
N LYS A 72 -6.05 3.31 7.53
CA LYS A 72 -7.24 3.00 8.35
C LYS A 72 -8.22 4.18 8.41
N ALA A 73 -7.71 5.40 8.58
CA ALA A 73 -8.50 6.62 8.56
C ALA A 73 -9.21 6.80 7.21
N LEU A 74 -8.47 6.72 6.11
CA LEU A 74 -9.04 6.77 4.76
C LEU A 74 -10.14 5.74 4.57
N ARG A 75 -9.85 4.46 4.87
CA ARG A 75 -10.81 3.36 4.67
C ARG A 75 -12.05 3.46 5.54
N SER A 76 -11.96 4.08 6.72
CA SER A 76 -13.14 4.31 7.58
C SER A 76 -14.19 5.23 6.96
N ARG A 77 -13.81 6.12 6.04
CA ARG A 77 -14.76 6.97 5.29
C ARG A 77 -15.57 6.22 4.24
N TYR A 78 -15.13 5.01 3.87
CA TYR A 78 -15.68 4.14 2.84
C TYR A 78 -16.06 2.77 3.43
N ASP A 79 -16.73 2.77 4.58
CA ASP A 79 -17.13 1.56 5.32
C ASP A 79 -18.41 0.89 4.77
N GLY A 80 -19.06 1.50 3.79
CA GLY A 80 -20.31 1.03 3.19
C GLY A 80 -21.58 1.58 3.83
N ARG A 81 -21.50 2.31 4.95
CA ARG A 81 -22.65 3.00 5.54
C ARG A 81 -22.88 4.35 4.89
N ILE A 82 -21.81 5.14 4.77
CA ILE A 82 -21.87 6.51 4.24
C ILE A 82 -21.36 6.56 2.79
N ARG A 83 -20.25 5.88 2.48
CA ARG A 83 -19.69 5.79 1.13
C ARG A 83 -19.41 4.35 0.74
N ASN A 84 -19.54 4.07 -0.55
CA ASN A 84 -19.28 2.75 -1.13
C ASN A 84 -17.81 2.34 -0.94
N PRO A 85 -17.51 1.14 -0.39
CA PRO A 85 -16.15 0.67 -0.14
C PRO A 85 -15.26 0.52 -1.38
N TRP A 86 -15.87 0.49 -2.56
CA TRP A 86 -15.22 0.25 -3.86
C TRP A 86 -15.25 1.49 -4.76
N ASN A 87 -15.58 2.65 -4.19
CA ASN A 87 -15.68 3.89 -4.93
C ASN A 87 -15.15 5.05 -4.07
N GLU A 88 -13.83 5.08 -3.91
CA GLU A 88 -13.15 6.25 -3.39
C GLU A 88 -13.20 7.41 -4.39
N TYR A 89 -14.32 8.12 -4.38
CA TYR A 89 -14.56 9.23 -5.27
C TYR A 89 -13.70 10.44 -4.91
N GLU A 90 -13.20 11.11 -5.95
CA GLU A 90 -12.59 12.44 -5.89
C GLU A 90 -13.32 13.33 -6.90
N CYS A 91 -12.67 13.80 -7.97
CA CYS A 91 -13.29 14.62 -9.02
C CYS A 91 -14.19 13.78 -9.96
N GLY A 92 -15.07 12.97 -9.37
CA GLY A 92 -15.86 11.94 -10.00
C GLY A 92 -15.79 10.60 -9.24
N ASN A 93 -16.71 9.71 -9.57
CA ASN A 93 -16.68 8.32 -9.11
C ASN A 93 -15.56 7.54 -9.80
N TYR A 94 -15.05 6.49 -9.16
CA TYR A 94 -13.98 5.62 -9.68
C TYR A 94 -12.74 6.40 -10.13
N TYR A 95 -12.40 7.44 -9.37
CA TYR A 95 -11.31 8.33 -9.75
C TYR A 95 -9.97 7.61 -9.66
N ALA A 96 -9.19 7.63 -10.74
CA ALA A 96 -8.00 6.81 -10.91
C ALA A 96 -6.93 7.01 -9.82
N ARG A 97 -6.90 8.17 -9.16
CA ARG A 97 -5.88 8.49 -8.14
C ARG A 97 -5.92 7.53 -6.94
N ALA A 98 -7.08 6.99 -6.59
CA ALA A 98 -7.20 5.99 -5.52
C ALA A 98 -6.47 4.67 -5.83
N MET A 99 -6.14 4.40 -7.11
CA MET A 99 -5.30 3.26 -7.49
C MET A 99 -3.86 3.36 -6.95
N ALA A 100 -3.44 4.53 -6.42
CA ALA A 100 -2.22 4.65 -5.63
C ALA A 100 -2.18 3.67 -4.44
N SER A 101 -3.33 3.16 -3.98
CA SER A 101 -3.42 2.06 -3.01
C SER A 101 -2.60 0.81 -3.41
N TYR A 102 -2.41 0.55 -4.71
CA TYR A 102 -1.61 -0.58 -5.17
C TYR A 102 -0.14 -0.49 -4.69
N ALA A 103 0.39 0.72 -4.48
CA ALA A 103 1.75 0.91 -3.96
C ALA A 103 1.93 0.34 -2.55
N LEU A 104 0.85 0.21 -1.77
CA LEU A 104 0.89 -0.43 -0.45
C LEU A 104 1.37 -1.88 -0.52
N LEU A 105 1.06 -2.60 -1.60
CA LEU A 105 1.54 -3.97 -1.79
C LEU A 105 3.06 -3.99 -1.81
N SER A 106 3.68 -3.14 -2.62
CA SER A 106 5.16 -3.09 -2.69
C SER A 106 5.76 -2.60 -1.38
N ALA A 107 5.20 -1.54 -0.78
CA ALA A 107 5.72 -0.95 0.45
C ALA A 107 5.65 -1.92 1.65
N LEU A 108 4.52 -2.62 1.84
CA LEU A 108 4.34 -3.54 2.97
C LEU A 108 5.06 -4.87 2.80
N THR A 109 5.19 -5.36 1.56
CA THR A 109 5.71 -6.71 1.30
C THR A 109 7.19 -6.72 0.98
N GLY A 110 7.74 -5.59 0.52
CA GLY A 110 9.06 -5.54 -0.10
C GLY A 110 9.18 -6.38 -1.37
N PHE A 111 8.06 -6.84 -1.95
CA PHE A 111 8.07 -7.69 -3.13
C PHE A 111 8.68 -6.96 -4.32
N ARG A 112 9.70 -7.55 -4.91
CA ARG A 112 10.27 -7.14 -6.20
C ARG A 112 10.64 -8.38 -6.98
N TYR A 113 10.52 -8.29 -8.29
CA TYR A 113 10.98 -9.34 -9.18
C TYR A 113 11.68 -8.72 -10.40
N SER A 114 12.78 -9.34 -10.81
CA SER A 114 13.50 -9.00 -12.04
C SER A 114 13.49 -10.20 -12.97
N ALA A 115 12.80 -10.09 -14.10
CA ALA A 115 12.76 -11.15 -15.12
C ALA A 115 14.13 -11.39 -15.78
N ALA A 116 14.94 -10.34 -15.93
CA ALA A 116 16.29 -10.43 -16.48
C ALA A 116 17.23 -11.21 -15.56
N GLN A 117 17.12 -11.00 -14.23
CA GLN A 117 17.94 -11.69 -13.23
C GLN A 117 17.29 -12.98 -12.71
N ARG A 118 16.02 -13.24 -13.07
CA ARG A 118 15.18 -14.31 -12.50
C ARG A 118 15.25 -14.32 -10.97
N ALA A 119 15.21 -13.13 -10.38
CA ALA A 119 15.44 -12.93 -8.96
C ALA A 119 14.22 -12.29 -8.30
N LEU A 120 13.84 -12.80 -7.14
CA LEU A 120 12.76 -12.31 -6.30
C LEU A 120 13.30 -11.79 -4.98
N TRP A 121 12.82 -10.63 -4.57
CA TRP A 121 13.05 -10.05 -3.25
C TRP A 121 11.73 -10.00 -2.50
N LEU A 122 11.76 -10.32 -1.21
CA LEU A 122 10.64 -10.20 -0.30
C LEU A 122 11.16 -9.68 1.05
N GLY A 123 10.49 -8.69 1.61
CA GLY A 123 10.87 -8.09 2.89
C GLY A 123 9.66 -7.50 3.59
N PRO A 124 8.79 -8.32 4.19
CA PRO A 124 7.56 -7.84 4.80
C PRO A 124 7.84 -6.90 5.95
N GLN A 125 7.24 -5.71 5.93
CA GLN A 125 7.34 -4.69 6.97
C GLN A 125 6.48 -5.00 8.21
N VAL A 126 5.78 -6.13 8.19
CA VAL A 126 4.95 -6.64 9.28
C VAL A 126 5.45 -8.02 9.75
N SER A 127 5.39 -8.24 11.06
CA SER A 127 5.88 -9.46 11.70
C SER A 127 4.88 -10.62 11.72
N THR A 128 3.64 -10.40 11.28
CA THR A 128 2.60 -11.45 11.24
C THR A 128 3.05 -12.66 10.43
N ARG A 129 2.86 -13.87 10.97
CA ARG A 129 3.13 -15.15 10.30
C ARG A 129 1.95 -16.12 10.49
N PRO A 130 1.53 -16.90 9.46
CA PRO A 130 1.97 -16.82 8.06
C PRO A 130 1.70 -15.44 7.45
N PHE A 131 2.70 -14.88 6.76
CA PHE A 131 2.52 -13.67 5.97
C PHE A 131 2.07 -14.08 4.57
N LYS A 132 0.87 -13.68 4.16
CA LYS A 132 0.30 -13.98 2.85
C LYS A 132 0.15 -12.70 2.06
N THR A 133 0.70 -12.66 0.85
CA THR A 133 0.56 -11.50 -0.04
C THR A 133 0.28 -11.90 -1.48
N PHE A 134 -0.50 -11.08 -2.16
CA PHE A 134 -0.60 -11.07 -3.62
C PHE A 134 0.69 -10.54 -4.25
N PHE A 135 1.01 -11.01 -5.45
CA PHE A 135 2.02 -10.41 -6.32
C PHE A 135 1.58 -10.54 -7.79
N CYS A 136 2.11 -9.64 -8.63
CA CYS A 136 1.92 -9.65 -10.08
C CYS A 136 3.25 -9.31 -10.76
N THR A 137 3.55 -10.01 -11.86
CA THR A 137 4.68 -9.74 -12.75
C THR A 137 4.17 -9.73 -14.20
N ALA A 138 5.05 -9.40 -15.15
CA ALA A 138 4.70 -9.46 -16.57
C ALA A 138 4.33 -10.87 -17.06
N SER A 139 4.76 -11.93 -16.36
CA SER A 139 4.59 -13.32 -16.78
C SER A 139 3.50 -14.08 -16.01
N GLY A 140 2.82 -13.42 -15.06
CA GLY A 140 1.76 -14.03 -14.28
C GLY A 140 1.56 -13.38 -12.92
N PHE A 141 0.61 -13.91 -12.16
CA PHE A 141 0.28 -13.42 -10.82
C PHE A 141 -0.13 -14.55 -9.89
N GLY A 142 -0.07 -14.29 -8.60
CA GLY A 142 -0.33 -15.31 -7.59
C GLY A 142 -0.18 -14.82 -6.17
N THR A 143 0.10 -15.75 -5.27
CA THR A 143 0.29 -15.51 -3.85
C THR A 143 1.64 -16.04 -3.37
N ILE A 144 2.31 -15.26 -2.51
CA ILE A 144 3.45 -15.72 -1.71
C ILE A 144 3.01 -15.88 -0.26
N ILE A 145 3.40 -16.99 0.36
CA ILE A 145 3.14 -17.30 1.76
C ILE A 145 4.48 -17.54 2.44
N LEU A 146 4.80 -16.72 3.43
CA LEU A 146 6.02 -16.79 4.23
C LEU A 146 5.66 -17.22 5.66
N ASP A 147 6.12 -18.41 6.02
CA ASP A 147 6.04 -18.98 7.37
C ASP A 147 7.37 -18.79 8.12
N ALA A 148 7.50 -19.35 9.32
CA ALA A 148 8.72 -19.29 10.11
C ALA A 148 9.91 -20.05 9.47
N ARG A 149 9.65 -21.06 8.64
CA ARG A 149 10.68 -21.96 8.08
C ARG A 149 10.60 -22.14 6.58
N THR A 150 9.51 -21.68 5.95
CA THR A 150 9.22 -21.96 4.55
C THR A 150 8.68 -20.73 3.84
N LEU A 151 9.04 -20.59 2.57
CA LEU A 151 8.38 -19.69 1.64
C LEU A 151 7.72 -20.52 0.53
N ARG A 152 6.42 -20.30 0.32
CA ARG A 152 5.63 -20.93 -0.73
C ARG A 152 5.16 -19.90 -1.75
N ILE A 153 5.32 -20.20 -3.03
CA ILE A 153 4.78 -19.44 -4.16
C ILE A 153 3.69 -20.26 -4.83
N GLN A 154 2.50 -19.68 -4.96
CA GLN A 154 1.35 -20.24 -5.65
C GLN A 154 0.98 -19.32 -6.80
N MET A 155 1.21 -19.76 -8.04
CA MET A 155 0.71 -19.04 -9.22
C MET A 155 -0.80 -19.26 -9.32
N LEU A 156 -1.54 -18.23 -9.71
CA LEU A 156 -2.93 -18.38 -10.16
C LEU A 156 -2.98 -18.48 -11.69
N GLU A 157 -2.16 -17.67 -12.37
CA GLU A 157 -2.08 -17.65 -13.82
C GLU A 157 -0.65 -17.31 -14.27
N GLY A 158 -0.24 -17.88 -15.41
CA GLY A 158 1.09 -17.67 -16.00
C GLY A 158 2.19 -18.49 -15.34
N GLU A 159 3.44 -18.04 -15.46
CA GLU A 159 4.59 -18.72 -14.85
C GLU A 159 5.60 -17.73 -14.25
N LEU A 160 6.37 -18.21 -13.27
CA LEU A 160 7.45 -17.45 -12.65
C LEU A 160 8.75 -18.23 -12.73
N LEU A 161 9.70 -17.70 -13.51
CA LEU A 161 11.06 -18.21 -13.59
C LEU A 161 11.88 -17.64 -12.43
N LEU A 162 12.41 -18.51 -11.58
CA LEU A 162 13.17 -18.11 -10.40
C LEU A 162 14.51 -18.83 -10.40
N GLU A 163 15.57 -18.09 -10.08
CA GLU A 163 16.92 -18.59 -9.86
C GLU A 163 17.46 -18.14 -8.50
N LYS A 164 17.01 -16.98 -8.00
CA LYS A 164 17.45 -16.41 -6.74
C LYS A 164 16.29 -15.86 -5.92
N LEU A 165 16.27 -16.20 -4.64
CA LEU A 165 15.39 -15.60 -3.64
C LEU A 165 16.22 -14.75 -2.68
N THR A 166 15.78 -13.54 -2.37
CA THR A 166 16.36 -12.71 -1.31
C THR A 166 15.29 -12.33 -0.30
N LEU A 167 15.51 -12.66 0.96
CA LEU A 167 14.64 -12.30 2.08
C LEU A 167 15.29 -11.21 2.91
N ALA A 168 14.59 -10.11 3.12
CA ALA A 168 14.99 -9.03 4.01
C ALA A 168 14.22 -9.10 5.33
N GLU A 169 14.95 -8.99 6.45
CA GLU A 169 14.43 -8.87 7.80
C GLU A 169 15.15 -7.70 8.49
N GLY A 170 14.45 -6.56 8.60
CA GLY A 170 15.07 -5.31 9.05
C GLY A 170 16.23 -4.89 8.14
N THR A 171 17.42 -4.72 8.73
CA THR A 171 18.65 -4.36 8.00
C THR A 171 19.39 -5.55 7.41
N HIS A 172 18.96 -6.79 7.70
CA HIS A 172 19.64 -7.99 7.26
C HIS A 172 18.95 -8.57 6.03
N ALA A 173 19.74 -9.04 5.06
CA ALA A 173 19.23 -9.74 3.89
C ALA A 173 19.94 -11.09 3.73
N ARG A 174 19.16 -12.15 3.45
CA ARG A 174 19.65 -13.49 3.16
C ARG A 174 19.25 -13.87 1.73
N SER A 175 20.21 -14.36 0.95
CA SER A 175 19.96 -14.82 -0.42
C SER A 175 20.11 -16.33 -0.54
N PHE A 176 19.27 -16.94 -1.35
CA PHE A 176 19.24 -18.37 -1.62
C PHE A 176 19.21 -18.61 -3.13
N GLU A 177 20.01 -19.57 -3.59
CA GLU A 177 19.82 -20.19 -4.91
C GLU A 177 18.51 -20.98 -4.88
N TRP A 178 17.64 -20.72 -5.85
CA TRP A 178 16.38 -21.43 -5.99
C TRP A 178 15.94 -21.45 -7.45
N LYS A 179 16.55 -22.36 -8.22
CA LYS A 179 16.26 -22.58 -9.64
C LYS A 179 14.98 -23.39 -9.79
N THR A 180 13.90 -22.72 -10.20
CA THR A 180 12.60 -23.36 -10.40
C THR A 180 11.73 -22.54 -11.35
N THR A 181 10.80 -23.20 -12.03
CA THR A 181 9.70 -22.55 -12.74
C THR A 181 8.41 -22.85 -11.98
N VAL A 182 7.76 -21.82 -11.45
CA VAL A 182 6.50 -21.96 -10.72
C VAL A 182 5.34 -21.80 -11.70
N ARG A 183 4.36 -22.71 -11.64
CA ARG A 183 3.16 -22.75 -12.49
C ARG A 183 1.90 -23.00 -11.63
N PRO A 184 0.68 -22.73 -12.13
CA PRO A 184 -0.53 -22.78 -11.30
C PRO A 184 -0.76 -24.13 -10.61
N ASP A 185 -0.48 -25.23 -11.32
CA ASP A 185 -0.71 -26.59 -10.81
C ASP A 185 0.43 -27.13 -9.94
N ALA A 186 1.54 -26.38 -9.82
CA ALA A 186 2.76 -26.83 -9.15
C ALA A 186 3.32 -25.71 -8.25
N PRO A 187 2.83 -25.60 -7.00
CA PRO A 187 3.35 -24.61 -6.07
C PRO A 187 4.80 -24.91 -5.70
N ALA A 188 5.63 -23.88 -5.67
CA ALA A 188 7.03 -24.00 -5.28
C ALA A 188 7.19 -23.71 -3.79
N ILE A 189 7.93 -24.55 -3.07
CA ILE A 189 8.22 -24.40 -1.64
C ILE A 189 9.73 -24.40 -1.43
N LYS A 190 10.23 -23.42 -0.68
CA LYS A 190 11.63 -23.32 -0.26
C LYS A 190 11.71 -23.33 1.26
N THR A 191 12.54 -24.20 1.81
CA THR A 191 12.95 -24.16 3.23
C THR A 191 14.04 -23.10 3.41
N LEU A 192 13.90 -22.28 4.47
CA LEU A 192 14.71 -21.08 4.77
C LEU A 192 15.84 -21.33 5.79
#